data_AF-A0A9R0X438-F1
#
_entry.id   AF-A0A9R0X438-F1
#
_cell.length_a   1.000
_cell.length_b   1.000
_cell.length_c   1.000
_cell.angle_alpha   90.00
_cell.angle_beta   90.00
_cell.angle_gamma   90.00
#
_symmetry.space_group_name_H-M   'P 1'
#
loop_
_entity.id
_entity.type
_entity.pdbx_description
1 polymer ?
#
loop_
_entity_poly.entity_id
_entity_poly.type
_entity_poly.pdbx_seq_one_letter_code
_entity_poly.pdbx_strand_id
1 'polypeptide(L)'
;MSRCATACSLCCATRPWRIDQAVMLLKDMEAQVAGCLPNDVTYNVVISGLARNGELDKAAQLVDRMRLSKQASAFTYNPLISGLLARGFVEKADALQQEMQNDGIVPTVVTYNTFIHGLFKRGNVEAAELKFLEMRAMGLQPDLITYNSLINGHCKACNLKQALWLLGDLRRAGLAPTVMTYNILIDGYCRLGNLGGAMRFKEEMRAECCLPDVCTYTILMNGSCKVKNIAMVRVFFDEMLSKGLKPDCFAYNTRISAELTLGAISDAFQLREEMMPSGISYDTVTYNILIDGLCKAGSLKDAYVLWMKMVSDGLQLDCVTYTCLIHAHCKRGLLRKANNIFRGMVASGLSPSAVTYTIFIHTYCRVGDLDSAYGWFRKMLEEGVEPNEVTYNVLMNALCRIGRTELAYQYFHEMLERGLVPNKYTYTLLIDGNCKKGNWVEAVRLYCEMHQKGIHPDHCTHNALFKGFGEDHMHDTIQYLENVVLGA
;
A
#
# COMPACT_ATOMS: atom_id res chain seq x y z
N MET A 1 -17.36 35.30 11.38
CA MET A 1 -17.72 33.87 11.30
C MET A 1 -17.54 33.27 9.91
N SER A 2 -17.82 33.96 8.79
CA SER A 2 -17.72 33.38 7.45
C SER A 2 -16.28 33.03 7.00
N ARG A 3 -15.25 33.82 7.37
CA ARG A 3 -13.87 33.61 6.89
C ARG A 3 -13.06 32.54 7.62
N CYS A 4 -13.28 32.29 8.92
CA CYS A 4 -12.72 31.11 9.58
C CYS A 4 -13.30 29.82 8.98
N ALA A 5 -14.59 29.83 8.62
CA ALA A 5 -15.21 28.74 7.86
C ALA A 5 -14.63 28.63 6.45
N THR A 6 -14.25 29.74 5.80
CA THR A 6 -13.51 29.74 4.53
C THR A 6 -12.09 29.17 4.67
N ALA A 7 -11.35 29.49 5.73
CA ALA A 7 -10.04 28.89 6.01
C ALA A 7 -10.16 27.36 6.24
N CYS A 8 -11.16 26.94 7.02
CA CYS A 8 -11.51 25.52 7.18
C CYS A 8 -11.87 24.84 5.85
N SER A 9 -12.68 25.48 5.00
CA SER A 9 -13.09 24.89 3.72
C SER A 9 -11.96 24.85 2.68
N LEU A 10 -11.02 25.81 2.73
CA LEU A 10 -9.85 25.85 1.87
C LEU A 10 -8.83 24.76 2.23
N CYS A 11 -8.56 24.52 3.52
CA CYS A 11 -7.63 23.50 3.98
C CYS A 11 -8.17 22.05 3.91
N CYS A 12 -9.49 21.85 3.91
CA CYS A 12 -10.10 20.52 3.76
C CYS A 12 -9.93 19.94 2.33
N ALA A 13 -9.60 20.76 1.33
CA ALA A 13 -9.36 20.33 -0.04
C ALA A 13 -7.86 20.11 -0.30
N THR A 14 -7.49 18.94 -0.84
CA THR A 14 -6.12 18.45 -1.09
C THR A 14 -5.30 19.20 -2.14
N ARG A 15 -5.65 20.43 -2.50
CA ARG A 15 -5.03 21.14 -3.61
C ARG A 15 -3.99 22.16 -3.12
N PRO A 16 -2.70 22.08 -3.55
CA PRO A 16 -1.61 22.90 -3.02
C PRO A 16 -1.88 24.40 -2.99
N TRP A 17 -2.46 24.96 -4.05
CA TRP A 17 -2.74 26.40 -4.16
C TRP A 17 -3.80 26.92 -3.16
N ARG A 18 -4.63 26.04 -2.59
CA ARG A 18 -5.60 26.44 -1.55
C ARG A 18 -4.95 26.58 -0.18
N ILE A 19 -3.82 25.91 0.05
CA ILE A 19 -3.05 26.01 1.29
C ILE A 19 -2.30 27.34 1.31
N ASP A 20 -1.72 27.76 0.18
CA ASP A 20 -1.14 29.10 0.05
C ASP A 20 -2.16 30.21 0.31
N GLN A 21 -3.40 30.05 -0.19
CA GLN A 21 -4.50 30.97 0.12
C GLN A 21 -4.88 30.98 1.60
N ALA A 22 -4.88 29.81 2.27
CA ALA A 22 -5.15 29.72 3.69
C ALA A 22 -4.04 30.37 4.55
N VAL A 23 -2.77 30.23 4.16
CA VAL A 23 -1.63 30.90 4.81
C VAL A 23 -1.69 32.42 4.61
N MET A 24 -2.04 32.88 3.41
CA MET A 24 -2.25 34.31 3.15
C MET A 24 -3.40 34.89 3.98
N LEU A 25 -4.52 34.16 4.05
CA LEU A 25 -5.67 34.57 4.83
C LEU A 25 -5.36 34.63 6.34
N LEU A 26 -4.51 33.73 6.84
CA LEU A 26 -4.02 33.79 8.22
C LEU A 26 -3.18 35.07 8.47
N LYS A 27 -2.28 35.44 7.55
CA LYS A 27 -1.50 36.68 7.64
C LYS A 27 -2.38 37.94 7.61
N ASP A 28 -3.41 37.94 6.76
CA ASP A 28 -4.37 39.06 6.69
C ASP A 28 -5.19 39.21 7.98
N MET A 29 -5.50 38.09 8.65
CA MET A 29 -6.15 38.08 9.97
C MET A 29 -5.20 38.56 11.08
N GLU A 30 -3.93 38.15 11.06
CA GLU A 30 -2.88 38.64 11.99
C GLU A 30 -2.66 40.16 11.86
N ALA A 31 -2.69 40.70 10.64
CA ALA A 31 -2.47 42.11 10.36
C ALA A 31 -3.66 43.05 10.73
N GLN A 32 -4.73 42.52 11.34
CA GLN A 32 -5.99 43.23 11.66
C GLN A 32 -6.69 43.91 10.48
N VAL A 33 -6.21 43.72 9.24
CA VAL A 33 -6.78 44.30 8.01
C VAL A 33 -8.23 43.83 7.79
N ALA A 34 -8.60 42.66 8.33
CA ALA A 34 -9.90 42.01 8.13
C ALA A 34 -10.85 42.06 9.36
N GLY A 35 -10.49 42.74 10.46
CA GLY A 35 -11.36 42.89 11.64
C GLY A 35 -11.68 41.59 12.41
N CYS A 36 -10.96 40.49 12.16
CA CYS A 36 -11.12 39.21 12.86
C CYS A 36 -9.76 38.61 13.24
N LEU A 37 -9.60 38.30 14.53
CA LEU A 37 -8.37 37.72 15.06
C LEU A 37 -8.34 36.20 14.85
N PRO A 38 -7.20 35.61 14.47
CA PRO A 38 -7.06 34.17 14.40
C PRO A 38 -7.09 33.56 15.80
N ASN A 39 -7.70 32.38 15.93
CA ASN A 39 -7.74 31.59 17.15
C ASN A 39 -7.03 30.24 16.94
N ASP A 40 -6.90 29.45 18.00
CA ASP A 40 -6.19 28.18 18.00
C ASP A 40 -6.67 27.22 16.90
N VAL A 41 -7.97 27.21 16.61
CA VAL A 41 -8.57 26.37 15.56
C VAL A 41 -8.08 26.81 14.17
N THR A 42 -8.04 28.11 13.89
CA THR A 42 -7.54 28.64 12.61
C THR A 42 -6.08 28.24 12.36
N TYR A 43 -5.22 28.39 13.37
CA TYR A 43 -3.83 27.96 13.26
C TYR A 43 -3.70 26.45 13.08
N ASN A 44 -4.39 25.64 13.90
CA ASN A 44 -4.32 24.17 13.83
C ASN A 44 -4.75 23.63 12.45
N VAL A 45 -5.74 24.25 11.81
CA VAL A 45 -6.19 23.90 10.46
C VAL A 45 -5.13 24.21 9.41
N VAL A 46 -4.48 25.38 9.50
CA VAL A 46 -3.40 25.76 8.57
C VAL A 46 -2.17 24.88 8.77
N ILE A 47 -1.78 24.62 10.02
CA ILE A 47 -0.68 23.70 10.36
C ILE A 47 -0.98 22.30 9.80
N SER A 48 -2.21 21.81 9.94
CA SER A 48 -2.64 20.52 9.39
C SER A 48 -2.53 20.48 7.86
N GLY A 49 -2.94 21.56 7.19
CA GLY A 49 -2.80 21.71 5.75
C GLY A 49 -1.33 21.66 5.29
N LEU A 50 -0.48 22.48 5.91
CA LEU A 50 0.95 22.56 5.60
C LEU A 50 1.68 21.24 5.87
N ALA A 51 1.40 20.59 7.00
CA ALA A 51 1.98 19.30 7.35
C ALA A 51 1.61 18.19 6.35
N ARG A 52 0.35 18.20 5.85
CA ARG A 52 -0.12 17.29 4.81
C ARG A 52 0.58 17.56 3.47
N ASN A 53 0.76 18.82 3.10
CA ASN A 53 1.45 19.22 1.86
C ASN A 53 2.98 18.99 1.91
N GLY A 54 3.55 18.95 3.11
CA GLY A 54 4.98 18.71 3.33
C GLY A 54 5.84 19.92 3.51
N GLU A 55 5.20 21.08 3.67
CA GLU A 55 5.85 22.33 4.02
C GLU A 55 6.07 22.38 5.53
N LEU A 56 6.87 21.42 6.03
CA LEU A 56 7.08 21.19 7.46
C LEU A 56 7.73 22.39 8.14
N ASP A 57 8.62 23.12 7.46
CA ASP A 57 9.29 24.30 8.01
C ASP A 57 8.28 25.45 8.24
N LYS A 58 7.36 25.66 7.31
CA LYS A 58 6.29 26.66 7.47
C LYS A 58 5.33 26.25 8.60
N ALA A 59 5.02 24.96 8.71
CA ALA A 59 4.20 24.43 9.79
C ALA A 59 4.88 24.60 11.15
N ALA A 60 6.19 24.34 11.26
CA ALA A 60 6.98 24.55 12.48
C ALA A 60 6.99 26.02 12.92
N GLN A 61 7.19 26.96 11.97
CA GLN A 61 7.11 28.39 12.28
C GLN A 61 5.76 28.82 12.87
N LEU A 62 4.65 28.20 12.44
CA LEU A 62 3.33 28.50 12.99
C LEU A 62 3.14 27.90 14.40
N VAL A 63 3.71 26.73 14.67
CA VAL A 63 3.74 26.14 16.01
C VAL A 63 4.54 27.04 16.96
N ASP A 64 5.71 27.52 16.53
CA ASP A 64 6.54 28.45 17.32
C ASP A 64 5.80 29.76 17.65
N ARG A 65 5.03 30.31 16.70
CA ARG A 65 4.21 31.51 16.94
C ARG A 65 3.13 31.25 18.00
N MET A 66 2.42 30.12 17.92
CA MET A 66 1.40 29.76 18.90
C MET A 66 1.98 29.48 20.29
N ARG A 67 3.21 28.95 20.32
CA ARG A 67 3.98 28.75 21.55
C ARG A 67 4.31 30.08 22.21
N LEU A 68 4.85 31.04 21.44
CA LEU A 68 5.17 32.39 21.93
C LEU A 68 3.94 33.15 22.42
N SER A 69 2.76 32.92 21.82
CA SER A 69 1.50 33.51 22.28
C SER A 69 0.84 32.80 23.47
N LYS A 70 1.46 31.72 24.00
CA LYS A 70 0.93 30.85 25.08
C LYS A 70 -0.46 30.26 24.77
N GLN A 71 -0.75 30.03 23.50
CA GLN A 71 -2.02 29.43 23.03
C GLN A 71 -1.83 28.01 22.48
N ALA A 72 -0.61 27.48 22.52
CA ALA A 72 -0.32 26.13 22.04
C ALA A 72 -0.97 25.07 22.94
N SER A 73 -1.48 24.02 22.30
CA SER A 73 -2.01 22.82 22.97
C SER A 73 -1.52 21.56 22.27
N ALA A 74 -1.82 20.37 22.79
CA ALA A 74 -1.52 19.11 22.11
C ALA A 74 -2.03 19.08 20.66
N PHE A 75 -3.16 19.75 20.38
CA PHE A 75 -3.74 19.84 19.03
C PHE A 75 -2.91 20.71 18.07
N THR A 76 -2.07 21.59 18.59
CA THR A 76 -1.13 22.41 17.80
C THR A 76 0.08 21.59 17.34
N TYR A 77 0.63 20.76 18.22
CA TYR A 77 1.80 19.92 17.92
C TYR A 77 1.44 18.67 17.09
N ASN A 78 0.31 18.02 17.37
CA ASN A 78 -0.05 16.72 16.76
C ASN A 78 -0.05 16.71 15.21
N PRO A 79 -0.56 17.73 14.49
CA PRO A 79 -0.52 17.75 13.03
C PRO A 79 0.91 17.82 12.47
N LEU A 80 1.79 18.59 13.12
CA LEU A 80 3.21 18.67 12.74
C LEU A 80 3.94 17.35 13.03
N ILE A 81 3.72 16.75 14.21
CA ILE A 81 4.20 15.41 14.56
C ILE A 81 3.75 14.38 13.50
N SER A 82 2.47 14.40 13.12
CA SER A 82 1.90 13.54 12.09
C SER A 82 2.58 13.76 10.72
N GLY A 83 2.85 15.01 10.35
CA GLY A 83 3.57 15.37 9.11
C GLY A 83 5.02 14.90 9.08
N LEU A 84 5.71 14.95 10.22
CA LEU A 84 7.11 14.51 10.39
C LEU A 84 7.22 12.98 10.32
N LEU A 85 6.41 12.26 11.09
CA LEU A 85 6.30 10.79 11.00
C LEU A 85 5.83 10.35 9.61
N ALA A 86 4.91 11.13 9.05
CA ALA A 86 4.50 11.23 7.65
C ALA A 86 5.64 11.00 6.66
N ARG A 87 6.83 11.50 6.97
CA ARG A 87 8.04 11.58 6.12
C ARG A 87 9.23 10.78 6.67
N GLY A 88 9.08 10.10 7.80
CA GLY A 88 10.13 9.30 8.41
C GLY A 88 11.08 10.08 9.33
N PHE A 89 10.79 11.35 9.62
CA PHE A 89 11.59 12.16 10.56
C PHE A 89 11.21 11.85 12.02
N VAL A 90 11.48 10.62 12.47
CA VAL A 90 11.09 10.12 13.80
C VAL A 90 11.76 10.93 14.92
N GLU A 91 13.07 11.15 14.83
CA GLU A 91 13.83 11.91 15.84
C GLU A 91 13.30 13.34 16.02
N LYS A 92 12.94 14.01 14.91
CA LYS A 92 12.34 15.35 14.97
C LYS A 92 10.95 15.33 15.60
N ALA A 93 10.17 14.27 15.36
CA ALA A 93 8.87 14.10 15.99
C ALA A 93 9.03 13.89 17.50
N ASP A 94 9.98 13.06 17.94
CA ASP A 94 10.28 12.85 19.36
C ASP A 94 10.79 14.13 20.04
N ALA A 95 11.69 14.88 19.38
CA ALA A 95 12.15 16.18 19.87
C ALA A 95 10.97 17.15 20.08
N LEU A 96 10.01 17.17 19.14
CA LEU A 96 8.83 18.01 19.23
C LEU A 96 7.88 17.58 20.38
N GLN A 97 7.81 16.28 20.70
CA GLN A 97 7.10 15.81 21.90
C GLN A 97 7.79 16.27 23.19
N GLN A 98 9.13 16.23 23.24
CA GLN A 98 9.89 16.72 24.39
C GLN A 98 9.75 18.23 24.57
N GLU A 99 9.77 18.99 23.48
CA GLU A 99 9.49 20.43 23.49
C GLU A 99 8.09 20.73 24.04
N MET A 100 7.08 20.00 23.56
CA MET A 100 5.71 20.11 24.08
C MET A 100 5.65 19.87 25.61
N GLN A 101 6.38 18.88 26.13
CA GLN A 101 6.47 18.62 27.57
C GLN A 101 7.22 19.73 28.33
N ASN A 102 8.32 20.24 27.78
CA ASN A 102 9.08 21.35 28.36
C ASN A 102 8.27 22.66 28.43
N ASP A 103 7.33 22.84 27.52
CA ASP A 103 6.37 23.96 27.53
C ASP A 103 5.23 23.76 28.56
N GLY A 104 5.24 22.65 29.31
CA GLY A 104 4.22 22.31 30.30
C GLY A 104 2.93 21.74 29.71
N ILE A 105 2.93 21.37 28.42
CA ILE A 105 1.77 20.80 27.73
C ILE A 105 1.87 19.28 27.78
N VAL A 106 0.94 18.63 28.47
CA VAL A 106 0.97 17.17 28.65
C VAL A 106 0.53 16.44 27.37
N PRO A 107 1.32 15.47 26.86
CA PRO A 107 0.90 14.60 25.76
C PRO A 107 -0.41 13.88 26.07
N THR A 108 -1.30 13.82 25.08
CA THR A 108 -2.62 13.19 25.21
C THR A 108 -2.66 11.83 24.52
N VAL A 109 -3.75 11.07 24.72
CA VAL A 109 -4.02 9.83 23.97
C VAL A 109 -3.88 10.05 22.45
N VAL A 110 -4.33 11.19 21.93
CA VAL A 110 -4.23 11.54 20.50
C VAL A 110 -2.78 11.72 20.06
N THR A 111 -1.92 12.28 20.92
CA THR A 111 -0.49 12.45 20.65
C THR A 111 0.17 11.09 20.48
N TYR A 112 -0.03 10.17 21.43
CA TYR A 112 0.50 8.80 21.34
C TYR A 112 -0.10 8.01 20.18
N ASN A 113 -1.41 8.13 19.90
CA ASN A 113 -2.04 7.50 18.74
C ASN A 113 -1.42 7.98 17.41
N THR A 114 -1.03 9.26 17.34
CA THR A 114 -0.33 9.84 16.18
C THR A 114 1.05 9.21 16.00
N PHE A 115 1.81 9.06 17.09
CA PHE A 115 3.09 8.35 17.08
C PHE A 115 2.95 6.89 16.65
N ILE A 116 2.11 6.13 17.35
CA ILE A 116 1.88 4.71 17.09
C ILE A 116 1.50 4.50 15.62
N HIS A 117 0.50 5.24 15.11
CA HIS A 117 0.07 5.12 13.73
C HIS A 117 1.18 5.49 12.73
N GLY A 118 1.90 6.59 12.97
CA GLY A 118 2.97 7.06 12.09
C GLY A 118 4.16 6.10 12.03
N LEU A 119 4.58 5.57 13.19
CA LEU A 119 5.69 4.63 13.31
C LEU A 119 5.39 3.30 12.61
N PHE A 120 4.19 2.73 12.82
CA PHE A 120 3.76 1.53 12.11
C PHE A 120 3.66 1.74 10.60
N LYS A 121 3.19 2.91 10.14
CA LYS A 121 3.13 3.22 8.71
C LYS A 121 4.52 3.23 8.06
N ARG A 122 5.57 3.49 8.84
CA ARG A 122 6.97 3.45 8.41
C ARG A 122 7.68 2.13 8.70
N GLY A 123 6.97 1.14 9.24
CA GLY A 123 7.53 -0.18 9.58
C GLY A 123 8.40 -0.19 10.84
N ASN A 124 8.43 0.90 11.62
CA ASN A 124 9.17 0.96 12.88
C ASN A 124 8.30 0.40 14.02
N VAL A 125 8.21 -0.94 14.08
CA VAL A 125 7.34 -1.67 15.02
C VAL A 125 7.79 -1.48 16.47
N GLU A 126 9.08 -1.62 16.75
CA GLU A 126 9.64 -1.54 18.11
C GLU A 126 9.41 -0.16 18.75
N ALA A 127 9.66 0.93 18.00
CA ALA A 127 9.40 2.27 18.50
C ALA A 127 7.91 2.51 18.76
N ALA A 128 7.02 1.92 17.95
CA ALA A 128 5.57 2.03 18.16
C ALA A 128 5.11 1.31 19.44
N GLU A 129 5.67 0.13 19.72
CA GLU A 129 5.43 -0.59 20.97
C GLU A 129 5.96 0.18 22.19
N LEU A 130 7.15 0.78 22.07
CA LEU A 130 7.71 1.62 23.14
C LEU A 130 6.80 2.82 23.46
N LYS A 131 6.24 3.47 22.43
CA LYS A 131 5.27 4.57 22.63
C LYS A 131 3.99 4.12 23.31
N PHE A 132 3.54 2.88 23.07
CA PHE A 132 2.40 2.30 23.77
C PHE A 132 2.71 2.03 25.25
N LEU A 133 3.92 1.58 25.57
CA LEU A 133 4.38 1.41 26.96
C LEU A 133 4.53 2.76 27.68
N GLU A 134 5.11 3.76 27.02
CA GLU A 134 5.24 5.14 27.53
C GLU A 134 3.86 5.73 27.86
N MET A 135 2.89 5.59 26.95
CA MET A 135 1.51 6.03 27.16
C MET A 135 0.91 5.46 28.47
N ARG A 136 1.11 4.16 28.72
CA ARG A 136 0.62 3.49 29.94
C ARG A 136 1.37 3.94 31.18
N ALA A 137 2.69 4.11 31.09
CA ALA A 137 3.51 4.60 32.20
C ALA A 137 3.11 6.01 32.64
N MET A 138 2.62 6.84 31.69
CA MET A 138 2.06 8.16 31.96
C MET A 138 0.63 8.13 32.52
N GLY A 139 0.07 6.94 32.78
CA GLY A 139 -1.28 6.78 33.31
C GLY A 139 -2.40 7.05 32.29
N LEU A 140 -2.08 7.22 31.00
CA LEU A 140 -3.07 7.41 29.95
C LEU A 140 -3.68 6.06 29.57
N GLN A 141 -5.01 5.97 29.61
CA GLN A 141 -5.72 4.75 29.25
C GLN A 141 -5.81 4.63 27.71
N PRO A 142 -5.33 3.52 27.13
CA PRO A 142 -5.51 3.23 25.71
C PRO A 142 -6.98 3.20 25.31
N ASP A 143 -7.32 3.84 24.20
CA ASP A 143 -8.66 3.80 23.65
C ASP A 143 -8.74 2.82 22.45
N LEU A 144 -9.93 2.72 21.87
CA LEU A 144 -10.15 1.85 20.73
C LEU A 144 -9.30 2.26 19.50
N ILE A 145 -8.98 3.55 19.35
CA ILE A 145 -8.13 4.05 18.26
C ILE A 145 -6.69 3.60 18.49
N THR A 146 -6.20 3.62 19.73
CA THR A 146 -4.89 3.10 20.13
C THR A 146 -4.76 1.62 19.74
N TYR A 147 -5.70 0.79 20.21
CA TYR A 147 -5.67 -0.64 19.92
C TYR A 147 -5.85 -0.95 18.43
N ASN A 148 -6.78 -0.31 17.73
CA ASN A 148 -6.96 -0.52 16.29
C ASN A 148 -5.70 -0.13 15.51
N SER A 149 -4.98 0.93 15.93
CA SER A 149 -3.72 1.33 15.31
C SER A 149 -2.61 0.30 15.52
N LEU A 150 -2.48 -0.22 16.75
CA LEU A 150 -1.52 -1.27 17.09
C LEU A 150 -1.81 -2.58 16.34
N ILE A 151 -3.06 -3.08 16.41
CA ILE A 151 -3.48 -4.31 15.74
C ILE A 151 -3.24 -4.20 14.23
N ASN A 152 -3.63 -3.10 13.59
CA ASN A 152 -3.38 -2.86 12.17
C ASN A 152 -1.88 -2.81 11.84
N GLY A 153 -1.11 -2.15 12.69
CA GLY A 153 0.34 -2.10 12.60
C GLY A 153 0.98 -3.49 12.59
N HIS A 154 0.64 -4.33 13.57
CA HIS A 154 1.13 -5.71 13.65
C HIS A 154 0.63 -6.60 12.51
N CYS A 155 -0.63 -6.46 12.08
CA CYS A 155 -1.15 -7.16 10.90
C CYS A 155 -0.35 -6.81 9.64
N LYS A 156 0.03 -5.53 9.45
CA LYS A 156 0.86 -5.09 8.32
C LYS A 156 2.31 -5.54 8.44
N ALA A 157 2.84 -5.65 9.65
CA ALA A 157 4.16 -6.21 9.94
C ALA A 157 4.17 -7.75 9.98
N CYS A 158 3.09 -8.41 9.54
CA CYS A 158 2.95 -9.87 9.52
C CYS A 158 3.02 -10.57 10.90
N ASN A 159 2.90 -9.83 12.01
CA ASN A 159 2.95 -10.36 13.37
C ASN A 159 1.53 -10.58 13.93
N LEU A 160 0.82 -11.60 13.44
CA LEU A 160 -0.54 -11.91 13.90
C LEU A 160 -0.59 -12.30 15.39
N LYS A 161 0.46 -12.92 15.94
CA LYS A 161 0.49 -13.32 17.34
C LYS A 161 0.32 -12.12 18.26
N GLN A 162 1.05 -11.04 18.00
CA GLN A 162 0.94 -9.81 18.76
C GLN A 162 -0.40 -9.10 18.54
N ALA A 163 -0.92 -9.11 17.30
CA ALA A 163 -2.24 -8.58 16.99
C ALA A 163 -3.36 -9.27 17.80
N LEU A 164 -3.30 -10.60 17.94
CA LEU A 164 -4.24 -11.37 18.76
C LEU A 164 -4.09 -11.11 20.26
N TRP A 165 -2.86 -10.97 20.75
CA TRP A 165 -2.61 -10.60 22.14
C TRP A 165 -3.23 -9.24 22.46
N LEU A 166 -3.07 -8.25 21.56
CA LEU A 166 -3.67 -6.93 21.68
C LEU A 166 -5.20 -6.95 21.64
N LEU A 167 -5.82 -7.83 20.85
CA LEU A 167 -7.27 -8.04 20.90
C LEU A 167 -7.72 -8.57 22.27
N GLY A 168 -6.98 -9.50 22.85
CA GLY A 168 -7.23 -9.99 24.20
C GLY A 168 -7.02 -8.91 25.27
N ASP A 169 -6.01 -8.07 25.10
CA ASP A 169 -5.74 -6.94 25.98
C ASP A 169 -6.81 -5.84 25.90
N LEU A 170 -7.30 -5.53 24.69
CA LEU A 170 -8.45 -4.66 24.46
C LEU A 170 -9.68 -5.15 25.25
N ARG A 171 -9.98 -6.46 25.16
CA ARG A 171 -11.11 -7.06 25.89
C ARG A 171 -10.91 -6.98 27.41
N ARG A 172 -9.70 -7.24 27.90
CA ARG A 172 -9.35 -7.13 29.33
C ARG A 172 -9.43 -5.68 29.85
N ALA A 173 -9.20 -4.69 28.98
CA ALA A 173 -9.38 -3.28 29.30
C ALA A 173 -10.86 -2.85 29.35
N GLY A 174 -11.81 -3.76 29.12
CA GLY A 174 -13.25 -3.46 29.14
C GLY A 174 -13.77 -2.77 27.87
N LEU A 175 -12.95 -2.71 26.82
CA LEU A 175 -13.35 -2.19 25.52
C LEU A 175 -13.99 -3.31 24.69
N ALA A 176 -15.06 -3.01 23.97
CA ALA A 176 -15.68 -3.95 23.03
C ALA A 176 -15.02 -3.80 21.64
N PRO A 177 -14.59 -4.91 21.00
CA PRO A 177 -14.20 -4.88 19.60
C PRO A 177 -15.32 -4.33 18.71
N THR A 178 -14.95 -3.59 17.66
CA THR A 178 -15.92 -3.04 16.70
C THR A 178 -15.78 -3.68 15.32
N VAL A 179 -16.69 -3.36 14.40
CA VAL A 179 -16.59 -3.70 12.97
C VAL A 179 -15.20 -3.34 12.42
N MET A 180 -14.67 -2.18 12.78
CA MET A 180 -13.32 -1.77 12.35
C MET A 180 -12.23 -2.70 12.90
N THR A 181 -12.30 -3.08 14.17
CA THR A 181 -11.33 -3.99 14.81
C THR A 181 -11.30 -5.35 14.10
N TYR A 182 -12.48 -5.92 13.82
CA TYR A 182 -12.59 -7.17 13.08
C TYR A 182 -12.14 -7.03 11.62
N ASN A 183 -12.51 -5.97 10.92
CA ASN A 183 -12.06 -5.71 9.55
C ASN A 183 -10.52 -5.63 9.44
N ILE A 184 -9.85 -5.03 10.43
CA ILE A 184 -8.38 -4.99 10.50
C ILE A 184 -7.79 -6.40 10.64
N LEU A 185 -8.36 -7.24 11.50
CA LEU A 185 -7.91 -8.61 11.70
C LEU A 185 -8.15 -9.45 10.45
N ILE A 186 -9.36 -9.41 9.90
CA ILE A 186 -9.75 -10.11 8.67
C ILE A 186 -8.81 -9.72 7.51
N ASP A 187 -8.53 -8.42 7.32
CA ASP A 187 -7.58 -7.96 6.29
C ASP A 187 -6.15 -8.49 6.57
N GLY A 188 -5.70 -8.47 7.82
CA GLY A 188 -4.42 -9.04 8.23
C GLY A 188 -4.26 -10.51 7.85
N TYR A 189 -5.27 -11.33 8.17
CA TYR A 189 -5.30 -12.75 7.78
C TYR A 189 -5.37 -12.95 6.26
N CYS A 190 -6.18 -12.14 5.56
CA CYS A 190 -6.26 -12.17 4.10
C CYS A 190 -4.94 -11.80 3.41
N ARG A 191 -4.17 -10.85 3.96
CA ARG A 191 -2.84 -10.48 3.44
C ARG A 191 -1.83 -11.61 3.54
N LEU A 192 -1.93 -12.41 4.59
CA LEU A 192 -1.10 -13.60 4.81
C LEU A 192 -1.59 -14.83 4.06
N GLY A 193 -2.66 -14.70 3.26
CA GLY A 193 -3.25 -15.81 2.50
C GLY A 193 -4.02 -16.81 3.36
N ASN A 194 -4.27 -16.50 4.64
CA ASN A 194 -5.02 -17.36 5.53
C ASN A 194 -6.52 -16.99 5.53
N LEU A 195 -7.22 -17.39 4.46
CA LEU A 195 -8.66 -17.13 4.32
C LEU A 195 -9.50 -17.86 5.39
N GLY A 196 -9.05 -19.02 5.87
CA GLY A 196 -9.72 -19.76 6.94
C GLY A 196 -9.79 -18.98 8.26
N GLY A 197 -8.69 -18.38 8.68
CA GLY A 197 -8.65 -17.50 9.84
C GLY A 197 -9.50 -16.24 9.66
N ALA A 198 -9.49 -15.65 8.47
CA ALA A 198 -10.33 -14.50 8.14
C ALA A 198 -11.84 -14.84 8.27
N MET A 199 -12.27 -16.00 7.78
CA MET A 199 -13.66 -16.46 7.93
C MET A 199 -14.03 -16.75 9.39
N ARG A 200 -13.11 -17.31 10.18
CA ARG A 200 -13.35 -17.51 11.63
C ARG A 200 -13.64 -16.18 12.33
N PHE A 201 -12.89 -15.12 12.02
CA PHE A 201 -13.15 -13.79 12.59
C PHE A 201 -14.47 -13.18 12.11
N LYS A 202 -14.92 -13.45 10.87
CA LYS A 202 -16.27 -13.06 10.41
C LYS A 202 -17.36 -13.70 11.28
N GLU A 203 -17.21 -14.98 11.65
CA GLU A 203 -18.19 -15.67 12.50
C GLU A 203 -18.06 -15.26 13.98
N GLU A 204 -16.85 -15.04 14.50
CA GLU A 204 -16.64 -14.50 15.86
C GLU A 204 -17.27 -13.11 16.01
N MET A 205 -17.08 -12.25 15.01
CA MET A 205 -17.71 -10.93 14.93
C MET A 205 -19.24 -11.03 15.07
N ARG A 206 -19.88 -11.99 14.39
CA ARG A 206 -21.32 -12.25 14.50
C ARG A 206 -21.73 -12.75 15.88
N ALA A 207 -20.95 -13.64 16.47
CA ALA A 207 -21.19 -14.18 17.81
C ALA A 207 -21.14 -13.07 18.89
N GLU A 208 -20.31 -12.05 18.69
CA GLU A 208 -20.24 -10.85 19.55
C GLU A 208 -21.22 -9.73 19.11
N CYS A 209 -22.27 -10.06 18.36
CA CYS A 209 -23.31 -9.13 17.90
C CYS A 209 -22.80 -7.96 17.03
N CYS A 210 -21.59 -8.07 16.47
CA CYS A 210 -21.09 -7.16 15.45
C CYS A 210 -21.49 -7.71 14.07
N LEU A 211 -22.28 -6.96 13.30
CA LEU A 211 -22.73 -7.44 11.99
C LEU A 211 -21.70 -7.07 10.89
N PRO A 212 -21.27 -8.04 10.06
CA PRO A 212 -20.43 -7.76 8.89
C PRO A 212 -21.06 -6.71 7.98
N ASP A 213 -20.27 -5.73 7.58
CA ASP A 213 -20.66 -4.66 6.65
C ASP A 213 -20.11 -4.90 5.23
N VAL A 214 -20.40 -3.97 4.31
CA VAL A 214 -19.88 -4.02 2.93
C VAL A 214 -18.34 -4.08 2.90
N CYS A 215 -17.68 -3.36 3.82
CA CYS A 215 -16.22 -3.38 3.94
C CYS A 215 -15.71 -4.79 4.33
N THR A 216 -16.39 -5.46 5.27
CA THR A 216 -16.05 -6.82 5.71
C THR A 216 -16.05 -7.80 4.53
N TYR A 217 -17.12 -7.79 3.73
CA TYR A 217 -17.23 -8.69 2.57
C TYR A 217 -16.23 -8.33 1.46
N THR A 218 -15.99 -7.05 1.19
CA THR A 218 -15.01 -6.65 0.17
C THR A 218 -13.56 -6.99 0.57
N ILE A 219 -13.22 -6.95 1.86
CA ILE A 219 -11.93 -7.47 2.39
C ILE A 219 -11.82 -8.97 2.11
N LEU A 220 -12.85 -9.75 2.44
CA LEU A 220 -12.87 -11.21 2.22
C LEU A 220 -12.82 -11.58 0.73
N MET A 221 -13.53 -10.85 -0.12
CA MET A 221 -13.48 -11.00 -1.57
C MET A 221 -12.06 -10.73 -2.10
N ASN A 222 -11.43 -9.62 -1.70
CA ASN A 222 -10.05 -9.32 -2.08
C ASN A 222 -9.05 -10.36 -1.55
N GLY A 223 -9.25 -10.83 -0.31
CA GLY A 223 -8.48 -11.93 0.26
C GLY A 223 -8.60 -13.21 -0.57
N SER A 224 -9.82 -13.53 -1.02
CA SER A 224 -10.11 -14.68 -1.89
C SER A 224 -9.42 -14.57 -3.25
N CYS A 225 -9.40 -13.37 -3.85
CA CYS A 225 -8.62 -13.08 -5.05
C CYS A 225 -7.11 -13.34 -4.84
N LYS A 226 -6.55 -12.93 -3.69
CA LYS A 226 -5.12 -13.12 -3.37
C LYS A 226 -4.74 -14.60 -3.24
N VAL A 227 -5.58 -15.42 -2.61
CA VAL A 227 -5.35 -16.88 -2.51
C VAL A 227 -5.75 -17.65 -3.77
N LYS A 228 -6.13 -16.94 -4.85
CA LYS A 228 -6.63 -17.50 -6.11
C LYS A 228 -7.87 -18.39 -5.95
N ASN A 229 -8.60 -18.27 -4.84
CA ASN A 229 -9.89 -18.94 -4.65
C ASN A 229 -11.00 -18.03 -5.15
N ILE A 230 -11.11 -17.91 -6.48
CA ILE A 230 -12.03 -16.98 -7.11
C ILE A 230 -13.50 -17.37 -6.90
N ALA A 231 -13.79 -18.66 -6.68
CA ALA A 231 -15.15 -19.15 -6.36
C ALA A 231 -15.71 -18.50 -5.08
N MET A 232 -14.88 -18.33 -4.04
CA MET A 232 -15.29 -17.68 -2.79
C MET A 232 -15.67 -16.21 -2.97
N VAL A 233 -15.15 -15.53 -4.00
CA VAL A 233 -15.55 -14.16 -4.33
C VAL A 233 -17.03 -14.10 -4.69
N ARG A 234 -17.54 -15.09 -5.44
CA ARG A 234 -18.97 -15.21 -5.77
C ARG A 234 -19.79 -15.41 -4.49
N VAL A 235 -19.38 -16.39 -3.68
CA VAL A 235 -20.05 -16.75 -2.42
C VAL A 235 -20.19 -15.54 -1.47
N PHE A 236 -19.12 -14.78 -1.25
CA PHE A 236 -19.17 -13.61 -0.36
C PHE A 236 -20.02 -12.47 -0.91
N PHE A 237 -20.04 -12.28 -2.23
CA PHE A 237 -20.88 -11.26 -2.85
C PHE A 237 -22.37 -11.62 -2.75
N ASP A 238 -22.71 -12.89 -3.01
CA ASP A 238 -24.09 -13.38 -2.90
C ASP A 238 -24.56 -13.40 -1.43
N GLU A 239 -23.66 -13.75 -0.49
CA GLU A 239 -23.93 -13.68 0.94
C GLU A 239 -24.23 -12.22 1.36
N MET A 240 -23.43 -11.25 0.91
CA MET A 240 -23.64 -9.82 1.16
C MET A 240 -25.03 -9.37 0.69
N LEU A 241 -25.43 -9.73 -0.54
CA LEU A 241 -26.76 -9.45 -1.07
C LEU A 241 -27.87 -10.11 -0.25
N SER A 242 -27.69 -11.37 0.15
CA SER A 242 -28.68 -12.12 0.96
C SER A 242 -28.93 -11.50 2.34
N LYS A 243 -27.96 -10.75 2.86
CA LYS A 243 -28.06 -9.99 4.12
C LYS A 243 -28.65 -8.60 3.95
N GLY A 244 -29.09 -8.23 2.74
CA GLY A 244 -29.67 -6.92 2.45
C GLY A 244 -28.66 -5.78 2.37
N LEU A 245 -27.36 -6.10 2.30
CA LEU A 245 -26.31 -5.09 2.13
C LEU A 245 -26.25 -4.68 0.66
N LYS A 246 -26.22 -3.37 0.41
CA LYS A 246 -26.06 -2.83 -0.94
C LYS A 246 -24.59 -2.78 -1.31
N PRO A 247 -24.13 -3.52 -2.34
CA PRO A 247 -22.75 -3.44 -2.79
C PRO A 247 -22.43 -2.02 -3.24
N ASP A 248 -21.19 -1.57 -3.01
CA ASP A 248 -20.67 -0.34 -3.59
C ASP A 248 -19.95 -0.62 -4.92
N CYS A 249 -19.48 0.45 -5.58
CA CYS A 249 -18.72 0.32 -6.83
C CYS A 249 -17.50 -0.60 -6.66
N PHE A 250 -16.84 -0.55 -5.50
CA PHE A 250 -15.66 -1.37 -5.21
C PHE A 250 -15.98 -2.86 -5.12
N ALA A 251 -17.10 -3.23 -4.48
CA ALA A 251 -17.58 -4.60 -4.42
C ALA A 251 -17.88 -5.17 -5.82
N TYR A 252 -18.60 -4.41 -6.65
CA TYR A 252 -18.85 -4.79 -8.05
C TYR A 252 -17.56 -4.92 -8.84
N ASN A 253 -16.65 -3.94 -8.77
CA ASN A 253 -15.36 -3.96 -9.44
C ASN A 253 -14.53 -5.20 -9.03
N THR A 254 -14.55 -5.57 -7.75
CA THR A 254 -13.87 -6.77 -7.23
C THR A 254 -14.50 -8.05 -7.81
N ARG A 255 -15.84 -8.12 -7.86
CA ARG A 255 -16.59 -9.25 -8.41
C ARG A 255 -16.39 -9.41 -9.93
N ILE A 256 -16.39 -8.30 -10.68
CA ILE A 256 -16.14 -8.26 -12.12
C ILE A 256 -14.70 -8.69 -12.43
N SER A 257 -13.71 -8.18 -11.68
CA SER A 257 -12.30 -8.57 -11.84
C SER A 257 -12.08 -10.07 -11.61
N ALA A 258 -12.76 -10.65 -10.62
CA ALA A 258 -12.78 -12.08 -10.37
C ALA A 258 -13.32 -12.86 -11.57
N GLU A 259 -14.46 -12.47 -12.17
CA GLU A 259 -15.00 -13.16 -13.35
C GLU A 259 -14.09 -13.12 -14.57
N LEU A 260 -13.50 -11.95 -14.82
CA LEU A 260 -12.54 -11.79 -15.91
C LEU A 260 -11.31 -12.69 -15.71
N THR A 261 -10.89 -12.92 -14.45
CA THR A 261 -9.79 -13.82 -14.13
C THR A 261 -10.14 -15.28 -14.37
N LEU A 262 -11.41 -15.67 -14.21
CA LEU A 262 -11.92 -17.00 -14.58
C LEU A 262 -12.17 -17.15 -16.09
N GLY A 263 -12.07 -16.07 -16.86
CA GLY A 263 -12.42 -16.04 -18.28
C GLY A 263 -13.93 -15.96 -18.56
N ALA A 264 -14.76 -15.76 -17.53
CA ALA A 264 -16.21 -15.60 -17.64
C ALA A 264 -16.55 -14.16 -18.06
N ILE A 265 -16.18 -13.79 -19.30
CA ILE A 265 -16.35 -12.42 -19.81
C ILE A 265 -17.83 -12.02 -19.85
N SER A 266 -18.73 -12.93 -20.25
CA SER A 266 -20.17 -12.66 -20.29
C SER A 266 -20.74 -12.27 -18.92
N ASP A 267 -20.41 -13.05 -17.88
CA ASP A 267 -20.82 -12.78 -16.49
C ASP A 267 -20.29 -11.41 -16.02
N ALA A 268 -19.05 -11.07 -16.37
CA ALA A 268 -18.45 -9.79 -16.04
C ALA A 268 -19.19 -8.59 -16.66
N PHE A 269 -19.65 -8.72 -17.91
CA PHE A 269 -20.46 -7.69 -18.57
C PHE A 269 -21.88 -7.63 -18.04
N GLN A 270 -22.49 -8.77 -17.67
CA GLN A 270 -23.80 -8.78 -17.01
C GLN A 270 -23.75 -8.02 -15.68
N LEU A 271 -22.75 -8.32 -14.83
CA LEU A 271 -22.53 -7.63 -13.56
C LEU A 271 -22.32 -6.13 -13.74
N ARG A 272 -21.64 -5.72 -14.82
CA ARG A 272 -21.50 -4.31 -15.18
C ARG A 272 -22.87 -3.68 -15.44
N GLU A 273 -23.69 -4.27 -16.31
CA GLU A 273 -25.01 -3.71 -16.63
C GLU A 273 -25.95 -3.64 -15.40
N GLU A 274 -25.77 -4.50 -14.41
CA GLU A 274 -26.51 -4.48 -13.13
C GLU A 274 -26.15 -3.28 -12.22
N MET A 275 -25.00 -2.62 -12.42
CA MET A 275 -24.57 -1.50 -11.55
C MET A 275 -25.49 -0.27 -11.74
N MET A 276 -25.90 0.04 -12.96
CA MET A 276 -26.71 1.23 -13.26
C MET A 276 -28.12 1.18 -12.62
N PRO A 277 -28.91 0.08 -12.75
CA PRO A 277 -30.17 -0.08 -12.02
C PRO A 277 -30.01 -0.04 -10.50
N SER A 278 -28.83 -0.43 -9.99
CA SER A 278 -28.48 -0.38 -8.57
C SER A 278 -28.09 1.03 -8.09
N GLY A 279 -28.11 2.03 -8.98
CA GLY A 279 -27.76 3.43 -8.67
C GLY A 279 -26.25 3.71 -8.63
N ILE A 280 -25.44 2.82 -9.21
CA ILE A 280 -23.98 2.92 -9.22
C ILE A 280 -23.51 3.25 -10.64
N SER A 281 -22.92 4.43 -10.82
CA SER A 281 -22.33 4.84 -12.10
C SER A 281 -21.00 4.13 -12.35
N TYR A 282 -20.70 3.84 -13.61
CA TYR A 282 -19.37 3.36 -14.01
C TYR A 282 -18.32 4.44 -13.76
N ASP A 283 -17.22 4.07 -13.10
CA ASP A 283 -16.06 4.92 -12.94
C ASP A 283 -14.90 4.48 -13.86
N THR A 284 -13.82 5.26 -13.86
CA THR A 284 -12.60 4.93 -14.60
C THR A 284 -12.03 3.56 -14.20
N VAL A 285 -12.21 3.14 -12.94
CA VAL A 285 -11.71 1.85 -12.43
C VAL A 285 -12.50 0.68 -13.03
N THR A 286 -13.83 0.78 -13.12
CA THR A 286 -14.70 -0.22 -13.76
C THR A 286 -14.28 -0.45 -15.22
N TYR A 287 -14.08 0.65 -15.96
CA TYR A 287 -13.59 0.60 -17.33
C TYR A 287 -12.20 -0.04 -17.44
N ASN A 288 -11.26 0.39 -16.60
CA ASN A 288 -9.89 -0.15 -16.59
C ASN A 288 -9.86 -1.66 -16.30
N ILE A 289 -10.68 -2.15 -15.37
CA ILE A 289 -10.80 -3.58 -15.04
C ILE A 289 -11.28 -4.39 -16.25
N LEU A 290 -12.33 -3.93 -16.92
CA LEU A 290 -12.88 -4.61 -18.09
C LEU A 290 -11.92 -4.58 -19.29
N ILE A 291 -11.27 -3.44 -19.55
CA ILE A 291 -10.25 -3.30 -20.61
C ILE A 291 -9.08 -4.26 -20.34
N ASP A 292 -8.56 -4.31 -19.12
CA ASP A 292 -7.50 -5.23 -18.73
C ASP A 292 -7.91 -6.70 -18.86
N GLY A 293 -9.13 -7.05 -18.41
CA GLY A 293 -9.68 -8.39 -18.55
C GLY A 293 -9.80 -8.85 -20.00
N LEU A 294 -10.36 -8.02 -20.88
CA LEU A 294 -10.45 -8.27 -22.31
C LEU A 294 -9.05 -8.39 -22.95
N CYS A 295 -8.12 -7.53 -22.55
CA CYS A 295 -6.74 -7.56 -23.00
C CYS A 295 -6.04 -8.88 -22.65
N LYS A 296 -6.27 -9.40 -21.43
CA LYS A 296 -5.74 -10.67 -20.94
C LYS A 296 -6.40 -11.87 -21.63
N ALA A 297 -7.70 -11.79 -21.92
CA ALA A 297 -8.47 -12.84 -22.58
C ALA A 297 -8.13 -13.01 -24.08
N GLY A 298 -7.58 -11.99 -24.73
CA GLY A 298 -7.24 -12.07 -26.16
C GLY A 298 -7.91 -10.99 -27.00
N SER A 299 -9.07 -10.52 -26.55
CA SER A 299 -10.01 -9.66 -27.28
C SER A 299 -9.60 -8.18 -27.31
N LEU A 300 -8.50 -7.86 -27.98
CA LEU A 300 -8.01 -6.48 -28.10
C LEU A 300 -8.99 -5.55 -28.81
N LYS A 301 -9.75 -6.04 -29.79
CA LYS A 301 -10.72 -5.22 -30.53
C LYS A 301 -11.80 -4.68 -29.58
N ASP A 302 -12.37 -5.56 -28.77
CA ASP A 302 -13.41 -5.20 -27.79
C ASP A 302 -12.84 -4.28 -26.71
N ALA A 303 -11.57 -4.48 -26.31
CA ALA A 303 -10.88 -3.58 -25.39
C ALA A 303 -10.76 -2.15 -25.96
N TYR A 304 -10.49 -2.00 -27.26
CA TYR A 304 -10.48 -0.69 -27.92
C TYR A 304 -11.87 -0.08 -28.07
N VAL A 305 -12.90 -0.88 -28.34
CA VAL A 305 -14.30 -0.39 -28.35
C VAL A 305 -14.65 0.17 -26.98
N LEU A 306 -14.29 -0.54 -25.91
CA LEU A 306 -14.56 -0.12 -24.55
C LEU A 306 -13.76 1.13 -24.15
N TRP A 307 -12.52 1.25 -24.61
CA TRP A 307 -11.72 2.47 -24.49
C TRP A 307 -12.40 3.68 -25.14
N MET A 308 -12.89 3.54 -26.37
CA MET A 308 -13.58 4.64 -27.06
C MET A 308 -14.89 5.00 -26.35
N LYS A 309 -15.61 4.00 -25.83
CA LYS A 309 -16.82 4.20 -25.04
C LYS A 309 -16.56 4.97 -23.74
N MET A 310 -15.45 4.68 -23.06
CA MET A 310 -15.04 5.42 -21.85
C MET A 310 -14.94 6.93 -22.14
N VAL A 311 -14.33 7.30 -23.28
CA VAL A 311 -14.22 8.70 -23.70
C VAL A 311 -15.58 9.28 -24.09
N SER A 312 -16.44 8.52 -24.78
CA SER A 312 -17.78 9.00 -25.15
C SER A 312 -18.70 9.21 -23.95
N ASP A 313 -18.51 8.44 -22.88
CA ASP A 313 -19.22 8.57 -21.61
C ASP A 313 -18.68 9.76 -20.76
N GLY A 314 -17.72 10.53 -21.30
CA GLY A 314 -17.18 11.74 -20.68
C GLY A 314 -16.08 11.50 -19.65
N LEU A 315 -15.60 10.26 -19.51
CA LEU A 315 -14.52 9.92 -18.59
C LEU A 315 -13.16 10.23 -19.23
N GLN A 316 -12.23 10.72 -18.41
CA GLN A 316 -10.86 11.00 -18.83
C GLN A 316 -10.00 9.74 -18.70
N LEU A 317 -9.22 9.46 -19.73
CA LEU A 317 -8.25 8.37 -19.73
C LEU A 317 -7.14 8.67 -18.73
N ASP A 318 -6.78 7.69 -17.92
CA ASP A 318 -5.71 7.82 -16.94
C ASP A 318 -4.49 6.98 -17.30
N CYS A 319 -3.44 7.08 -16.49
CA CYS A 319 -2.22 6.32 -16.69
C CYS A 319 -2.47 4.80 -16.69
N VAL A 320 -3.46 4.32 -15.94
CA VAL A 320 -3.78 2.90 -15.83
C VAL A 320 -4.41 2.40 -17.13
N THR A 321 -5.36 3.15 -17.72
CA THR A 321 -5.99 2.77 -18.98
C THR A 321 -4.93 2.53 -20.06
N TYR A 322 -4.05 3.53 -20.31
CA TYR A 322 -2.93 3.40 -21.26
C TYR A 322 -2.02 2.22 -20.95
N THR A 323 -1.66 2.05 -19.67
CA THR A 323 -0.77 0.97 -19.22
C THR A 323 -1.36 -0.42 -19.50
N CYS A 324 -2.67 -0.62 -19.36
CA CYS A 324 -3.35 -1.88 -19.69
C CYS A 324 -3.18 -2.25 -21.18
N LEU A 325 -3.43 -1.31 -22.10
CA LEU A 325 -3.26 -1.56 -23.53
C LEU A 325 -1.78 -1.77 -23.92
N ILE A 326 -0.87 -0.96 -23.35
CA ILE A 326 0.58 -1.11 -23.56
C ILE A 326 1.00 -2.52 -23.14
N HIS A 327 0.62 -2.96 -21.95
CA HIS A 327 0.92 -4.30 -21.45
C HIS A 327 0.39 -5.39 -22.39
N ALA A 328 -0.86 -5.25 -22.84
CA ALA A 328 -1.50 -6.21 -23.73
C ALA A 328 -0.76 -6.36 -25.07
N HIS A 329 -0.27 -5.25 -25.62
CA HIS A 329 0.50 -5.21 -26.87
C HIS A 329 1.91 -5.75 -26.69
N CYS A 330 2.59 -5.36 -25.61
CA CYS A 330 3.89 -5.87 -25.21
C CYS A 330 3.87 -7.40 -24.99
N LYS A 331 2.83 -7.92 -24.31
CA LYS A 331 2.66 -9.37 -24.08
C LYS A 331 2.61 -10.15 -25.40
N ARG A 332 2.02 -9.57 -26.45
CA ARG A 332 1.90 -10.12 -27.81
C ARG A 332 3.08 -9.82 -28.74
N GLY A 333 4.13 -9.17 -28.24
CA GLY A 333 5.31 -8.80 -29.05
C GLY A 333 5.08 -7.62 -30.02
N LEU A 334 3.94 -6.93 -29.94
CA LEU A 334 3.58 -5.81 -30.81
C LEU A 334 4.21 -4.50 -30.32
N LEU A 335 5.54 -4.48 -30.18
CA LEU A 335 6.30 -3.38 -29.57
C LEU A 335 6.09 -2.02 -30.26
N ARG A 336 5.97 -2.00 -31.59
CA ARG A 336 5.69 -0.76 -32.34
C ARG A 336 4.37 -0.11 -31.91
N LYS A 337 3.31 -0.91 -31.79
CA LYS A 337 2.00 -0.39 -31.36
C LYS A 337 2.04 0.03 -29.89
N ALA A 338 2.70 -0.74 -29.01
CA ALA A 338 2.90 -0.36 -27.62
C ALA A 338 3.62 0.99 -27.48
N ASN A 339 4.68 1.21 -28.26
CA ASN A 339 5.40 2.49 -28.29
C ASN A 339 4.54 3.65 -28.79
N ASN A 340 3.67 3.43 -29.79
CA ASN A 340 2.74 4.46 -30.26
C ASN A 340 1.74 4.86 -29.17
N ILE A 341 1.21 3.89 -28.42
CA ILE A 341 0.29 4.14 -27.30
C ILE A 341 1.01 4.90 -26.17
N PHE A 342 2.26 4.51 -25.85
CA PHE A 342 3.09 5.23 -24.88
C PHE A 342 3.34 6.69 -25.30
N ARG A 343 3.67 6.94 -26.58
CA ARG A 343 3.81 8.30 -27.10
C ARG A 343 2.51 9.10 -27.01
N GLY A 344 1.38 8.46 -27.29
CA GLY A 344 0.05 9.05 -27.11
C GLY A 344 -0.22 9.46 -25.65
N MET A 345 0.12 8.59 -24.70
CA MET A 345 0.02 8.88 -23.26
C MET A 345 0.79 10.14 -22.87
N VAL A 346 2.04 10.24 -23.29
CA VAL A 346 2.90 11.41 -23.01
C VAL A 346 2.38 12.67 -23.71
N ALA A 347 1.94 12.56 -24.96
CA ALA A 347 1.37 13.68 -25.71
C ALA A 347 0.07 14.22 -25.10
N SER A 348 -0.69 13.37 -24.40
CA SER A 348 -1.87 13.78 -23.61
C SER A 348 -1.52 14.43 -22.26
N GLY A 349 -0.24 14.65 -21.96
CA GLY A 349 0.21 15.28 -20.71
C GLY A 349 0.19 14.35 -19.49
N LEU A 350 0.02 13.04 -19.69
CA LEU A 350 0.04 12.06 -18.60
C LEU A 350 1.48 11.58 -18.35
N SER A 351 1.92 11.65 -17.10
CA SER A 351 3.23 11.10 -16.69
C SER A 351 3.17 9.58 -16.58
N PRO A 352 4.01 8.83 -17.33
CA PRO A 352 4.07 7.38 -17.21
C PRO A 352 4.45 6.93 -15.80
N SER A 353 3.80 5.87 -15.33
CA SER A 353 4.04 5.32 -14.00
C SER A 353 5.23 4.35 -13.99
N ALA A 354 5.74 4.02 -12.80
CA ALA A 354 6.74 2.97 -12.64
C ALA A 354 6.30 1.63 -13.26
N VAL A 355 5.00 1.30 -13.20
CA VAL A 355 4.44 0.09 -13.81
C VAL A 355 4.58 0.12 -15.33
N THR A 356 4.30 1.28 -15.95
CA THR A 356 4.39 1.48 -17.40
C THR A 356 5.82 1.24 -17.91
N TYR A 357 6.83 1.79 -17.22
CA TYR A 357 8.24 1.56 -17.52
C TYR A 357 8.65 0.10 -17.30
N THR A 358 8.29 -0.48 -16.16
CA THR A 358 8.58 -1.90 -15.84
C THR A 358 8.01 -2.86 -16.88
N ILE A 359 6.85 -2.57 -17.48
CA ILE A 359 6.29 -3.36 -18.58
C ILE A 359 7.22 -3.38 -19.79
N PHE A 360 7.77 -2.23 -20.20
CA PHE A 360 8.73 -2.18 -21.31
C PHE A 360 10.01 -2.93 -20.95
N ILE A 361 10.61 -2.63 -19.79
CA ILE A 361 11.82 -3.30 -19.29
C ILE A 361 11.64 -4.82 -19.30
N HIS A 362 10.55 -5.32 -18.72
CA HIS A 362 10.22 -6.75 -18.69
C HIS A 362 10.06 -7.34 -20.08
N THR A 363 9.43 -6.60 -21.00
CA THR A 363 9.19 -7.09 -22.36
C THR A 363 10.50 -7.22 -23.14
N TYR A 364 11.39 -6.24 -23.05
CA TYR A 364 12.71 -6.29 -23.68
C TYR A 364 13.61 -7.36 -23.04
N CYS A 365 13.62 -7.47 -21.71
CA CYS A 365 14.28 -8.57 -20.99
C CYS A 365 13.80 -9.95 -21.46
N ARG A 366 12.50 -10.12 -21.67
CA ARG A 366 11.90 -11.38 -22.13
C ARG A 366 12.29 -11.74 -23.57
N VAL A 367 12.49 -10.74 -24.43
CA VAL A 367 12.96 -10.90 -25.81
C VAL A 367 14.48 -11.10 -25.88
N GLY A 368 15.20 -10.82 -24.79
CA GLY A 368 16.67 -10.95 -24.69
C GLY A 368 17.44 -9.68 -25.08
N ASP A 369 16.74 -8.59 -25.40
CA ASP A 369 17.33 -7.29 -25.72
C ASP A 369 17.56 -6.50 -24.42
N LEU A 370 18.66 -6.80 -23.74
CA LEU A 370 19.03 -6.12 -22.50
C LEU A 370 19.39 -4.64 -22.72
N ASP A 371 19.94 -4.27 -23.88
CA ASP A 371 20.34 -2.89 -24.17
C ASP A 371 19.12 -1.95 -24.17
N SER A 372 18.05 -2.35 -24.85
CA SER A 372 16.79 -1.62 -24.80
C SER A 372 16.17 -1.64 -23.39
N ALA A 373 16.27 -2.75 -22.65
CA ALA A 373 15.77 -2.83 -21.28
C ALA A 373 16.46 -1.81 -20.36
N TYR A 374 17.80 -1.70 -20.46
CA TYR A 374 18.57 -0.68 -19.73
C TYR A 374 18.26 0.74 -20.21
N GLY A 375 18.04 0.94 -21.51
CA GLY A 375 17.58 2.21 -22.05
C GLY A 375 16.28 2.69 -21.41
N TRP A 376 15.31 1.80 -21.24
CA TRP A 376 14.05 2.11 -20.54
C TRP A 376 14.22 2.34 -19.04
N PHE A 377 15.10 1.58 -18.38
CA PHE A 377 15.42 1.81 -16.97
C PHE A 377 16.10 3.17 -16.75
N ARG A 378 17.03 3.57 -17.62
CA ARG A 378 17.65 4.88 -17.56
C ARG A 378 16.65 5.99 -17.81
N LYS A 379 15.81 5.85 -18.84
CA LYS A 379 14.74 6.82 -19.13
C LYS A 379 13.79 6.99 -17.95
N MET A 380 13.45 5.91 -17.26
CA MET A 380 12.62 5.95 -16.06
C MET A 380 13.25 6.85 -14.97
N LEU A 381 14.56 6.74 -14.75
CA LEU A 381 15.30 7.58 -13.79
C LEU A 381 15.41 9.05 -14.26
N GLU A 382 15.69 9.28 -15.54
CA GLU A 382 15.81 10.62 -16.13
C GLU A 382 14.50 11.42 -16.00
N GLU A 383 13.35 10.74 -16.09
CA GLU A 383 12.02 11.33 -15.92
C GLU A 383 11.59 11.45 -14.44
N GLY A 384 12.50 11.15 -13.50
CA GLY A 384 12.25 11.25 -12.05
C GLY A 384 11.28 10.20 -11.51
N VAL A 385 11.06 9.10 -12.23
CA VAL A 385 10.18 8.01 -11.79
C VAL A 385 11.02 6.96 -11.06
N GLU A 386 10.85 6.85 -9.74
CA GLU A 386 11.63 5.91 -8.93
C GLU A 386 11.30 4.43 -9.24
N PRO A 387 12.31 3.59 -9.51
CA PRO A 387 12.15 2.14 -9.63
C PRO A 387 11.60 1.52 -8.37
N ASN A 388 10.75 0.52 -8.52
CA ASN A 388 10.25 -0.25 -7.39
C ASN A 388 10.87 -1.65 -7.37
N GLU A 389 10.55 -2.41 -6.32
CA GLU A 389 11.02 -3.78 -6.12
C GLU A 389 10.75 -4.69 -7.34
N VAL A 390 9.61 -4.51 -8.03
CA VAL A 390 9.28 -5.29 -9.23
C VAL A 390 10.22 -4.93 -10.40
N THR A 391 10.58 -3.66 -10.57
CA THR A 391 11.52 -3.21 -11.62
C THR A 391 12.88 -3.87 -11.45
N TYR A 392 13.44 -3.83 -10.24
CA TYR A 392 14.72 -4.48 -9.95
C TYR A 392 14.64 -6.00 -10.12
N ASN A 393 13.58 -6.62 -9.60
CA ASN A 393 13.37 -8.06 -9.73
C ASN A 393 13.31 -8.52 -11.20
N VAL A 394 12.69 -7.73 -12.08
CA VAL A 394 12.66 -8.01 -13.53
C VAL A 394 14.08 -7.99 -14.14
N LEU A 395 14.88 -6.97 -13.84
CA LEU A 395 16.25 -6.85 -14.36
C LEU A 395 17.16 -7.94 -13.82
N MET A 396 17.14 -8.17 -12.51
CA MET A 396 17.91 -9.23 -11.86
C MET A 396 17.56 -10.61 -12.42
N ASN A 397 16.28 -10.88 -12.71
CA ASN A 397 15.84 -12.15 -13.30
C ASN A 397 16.48 -12.36 -14.67
N ALA A 398 16.42 -11.32 -15.50
CA ALA A 398 16.97 -11.36 -16.85
C ALA A 398 18.49 -11.61 -16.82
N LEU A 399 19.20 -10.94 -15.91
CA LEU A 399 20.63 -11.11 -15.71
C LEU A 399 21.00 -12.52 -15.22
N CYS A 400 20.26 -13.05 -14.24
CA CYS A 400 20.45 -14.42 -13.74
C CYS A 400 20.22 -15.45 -14.86
N ARG A 401 19.20 -15.26 -15.71
CA ARG A 401 18.91 -16.14 -16.85
C ARG A 401 20.01 -16.18 -17.91
N ILE A 402 20.76 -15.08 -18.06
CA ILE A 402 21.88 -14.95 -19.01
C ILE A 402 23.22 -15.32 -18.34
N GLY A 403 23.21 -15.73 -17.06
CA GLY A 403 24.40 -16.15 -16.32
C GLY A 403 25.25 -15.00 -15.77
N ARG A 404 24.80 -13.74 -15.90
CA ARG A 404 25.49 -12.55 -15.38
C ARG A 404 25.07 -12.24 -13.94
N THR A 405 25.22 -13.22 -13.06
CA THR A 405 24.83 -13.13 -11.64
C THR A 405 25.46 -11.96 -10.90
N GLU A 406 26.68 -11.59 -11.23
CA GLU A 406 27.46 -10.53 -10.61
C GLU A 406 26.78 -9.16 -10.79
N LEU A 407 26.26 -8.88 -12.00
CA LEU A 407 25.47 -7.69 -12.26
C LEU A 407 24.12 -7.74 -11.54
N ALA A 408 23.52 -8.92 -11.38
CA ALA A 408 22.29 -9.06 -10.61
C ALA A 408 22.50 -8.67 -9.13
N TYR A 409 23.65 -9.03 -8.55
CA TYR A 409 24.02 -8.58 -7.19
C TYR A 409 24.27 -7.08 -7.10
N GLN A 410 24.85 -6.45 -8.13
CA GLN A 410 24.98 -4.98 -8.15
C GLN A 410 23.60 -4.30 -8.06
N TYR A 411 22.62 -4.78 -8.82
CA TYR A 411 21.24 -4.28 -8.74
C TYR A 411 20.54 -4.62 -7.42
N PHE A 412 20.87 -5.77 -6.81
CA PHE A 412 20.38 -6.11 -5.47
C PHE A 412 20.91 -5.14 -4.41
N HIS A 413 22.19 -4.76 -4.48
CA HIS A 413 22.77 -3.77 -3.58
C HIS A 413 22.21 -2.37 -3.82
N GLU A 414 22.05 -1.95 -5.09
CA GLU A 414 21.42 -0.67 -5.42
C GLU A 414 19.97 -0.60 -4.88
N MET A 415 19.22 -1.71 -4.98
CA MET A 415 17.88 -1.82 -4.41
C MET A 415 17.89 -1.56 -2.89
N LEU A 416 18.86 -2.13 -2.16
CA LEU A 416 19.01 -1.92 -0.72
C LEU A 416 19.43 -0.49 -0.36
N GLU A 417 20.36 0.10 -1.12
CA GLU A 417 20.82 1.48 -0.92
C GLU A 417 19.68 2.50 -1.11
N ARG A 418 18.74 2.22 -2.00
CA ARG A 418 17.51 3.01 -2.17
C ARG A 418 16.45 2.77 -1.10
N GLY A 419 16.72 1.95 -0.10
CA GLY A 419 15.80 1.64 0.99
C GLY A 419 14.63 0.73 0.58
N LEU A 420 14.73 0.03 -0.55
CA LEU A 420 13.74 -0.96 -0.94
C LEU A 420 14.01 -2.27 -0.21
N VAL A 421 12.95 -2.89 0.32
CA VAL A 421 13.06 -4.15 1.08
C VAL A 421 12.92 -5.34 0.11
N PRO A 422 13.92 -6.23 0.01
CA PRO A 422 13.80 -7.45 -0.76
C PRO A 422 12.65 -8.31 -0.27
N ASN A 423 11.83 -8.80 -1.20
CA ASN A 423 10.71 -9.66 -0.86
C ASN A 423 11.05 -11.14 -1.12
N LYS A 424 10.07 -12.00 -0.85
CA LYS A 424 10.17 -13.44 -1.12
C LYS A 424 10.60 -13.76 -2.56
N TYR A 425 10.11 -13.01 -3.55
CA TYR A 425 10.44 -13.21 -4.95
C TYR A 425 11.90 -12.85 -5.26
N THR A 426 12.41 -11.75 -4.68
CA THR A 426 13.82 -11.33 -4.82
C THR A 426 14.79 -12.43 -4.38
N TYR A 427 14.59 -13.00 -3.19
CA TYR A 427 15.43 -14.10 -2.71
C TYR A 427 15.29 -15.35 -3.57
N THR A 428 14.06 -15.76 -3.88
CA THR A 428 13.81 -16.95 -4.71
C THR A 428 14.52 -16.86 -6.07
N LEU A 429 14.55 -15.68 -6.66
CA LEU A 429 15.22 -15.40 -7.93
C LEU A 429 16.74 -15.49 -7.84
N LEU A 430 17.35 -14.93 -6.79
CA LEU A 430 18.80 -15.01 -6.62
C LEU A 430 19.24 -16.43 -6.25
N ILE A 431 18.42 -17.15 -5.45
CA ILE A 431 18.61 -18.57 -5.16
C ILE A 431 18.59 -19.38 -6.47
N ASP A 432 17.54 -19.24 -7.29
CA ASP A 432 17.42 -19.90 -8.60
C ASP A 432 18.61 -19.57 -9.53
N GLY A 433 19.03 -18.30 -9.56
CA GLY A 433 20.17 -17.84 -10.34
C GLY A 433 21.49 -18.48 -9.92
N ASN A 434 21.77 -18.55 -8.61
CA ASN A 434 22.96 -19.20 -8.08
C ASN A 434 22.94 -20.71 -8.26
N CYS A 435 21.77 -21.34 -8.07
CA CYS A 435 21.58 -22.76 -8.35
C CYS A 435 21.93 -23.08 -9.81
N LYS A 436 21.42 -22.31 -10.78
CA LYS A 436 21.74 -22.51 -12.21
C LYS A 436 23.22 -22.35 -12.55
N LYS A 437 23.96 -21.56 -11.77
CA LYS A 437 25.41 -21.36 -11.92
C LYS A 437 26.24 -22.45 -11.21
N GLY A 438 25.63 -23.26 -10.34
CA GLY A 438 26.33 -24.24 -9.49
C GLY A 438 26.87 -23.65 -8.18
N ASN A 439 26.49 -22.42 -7.82
CA ASN A 439 26.95 -21.73 -6.61
C ASN A 439 26.08 -22.10 -5.40
N TRP A 440 26.10 -23.37 -4.99
CA TRP A 440 25.21 -23.92 -3.96
C TRP A 440 25.36 -23.25 -2.59
N VAL A 441 26.60 -22.96 -2.19
CA VAL A 441 26.92 -22.32 -0.90
C VAL A 441 26.19 -20.98 -0.77
N GLU A 442 26.19 -20.19 -1.85
CA GLU A 442 25.55 -18.89 -1.87
C GLU A 442 24.03 -18.99 -1.92
N ALA A 443 23.48 -19.97 -2.65
CA ALA A 443 22.05 -20.25 -2.68
C ALA A 443 21.52 -20.63 -1.28
N VAL A 444 22.25 -21.45 -0.54
CA VAL A 444 21.90 -21.83 0.84
C VAL A 444 22.07 -20.64 1.80
N ARG A 445 23.11 -19.82 1.64
CA ARG A 445 23.30 -18.59 2.42
C ARG A 445 22.10 -17.65 2.27
N LEU A 446 21.65 -17.39 1.04
CA LEU A 446 20.49 -16.57 0.75
C LEU A 446 19.18 -17.16 1.32
N TYR A 447 19.03 -18.49 1.29
CA TYR A 447 17.89 -19.15 1.92
C TYR A 447 17.88 -18.94 3.44
N CYS A 448 19.03 -19.05 4.10
CA CYS A 448 19.16 -18.80 5.54
C CYS A 448 18.89 -17.32 5.88
N GLU A 449 19.45 -16.39 5.10
CA GLU A 449 19.20 -14.95 5.28
C GLU A 449 17.72 -14.60 5.13
N MET A 450 17.05 -15.20 4.15
CA MET A 450 15.62 -15.07 3.93
C MET A 450 14.82 -15.49 5.17
N HIS A 451 15.20 -16.62 5.80
CA HIS A 451 14.57 -17.10 7.03
C HIS A 451 14.86 -16.19 8.24
N GLN A 452 16.11 -15.75 8.43
CA GLN A 452 16.51 -14.84 9.51
C GLN A 452 15.78 -13.50 9.45
N LYS A 453 15.46 -13.02 8.24
CA LYS A 453 14.67 -11.79 8.02
C LYS A 453 13.16 -12.00 8.16
N GLY A 454 12.71 -13.18 8.58
CA GLY A 454 11.29 -13.51 8.75
C GLY A 454 10.51 -13.66 7.44
N ILE A 455 11.18 -13.84 6.30
CA ILE A 455 10.55 -14.05 5.01
C ILE A 455 10.40 -15.56 4.81
N HIS A 456 9.18 -16.09 4.92
CA HIS A 456 8.97 -17.53 4.80
C HIS A 456 9.12 -18.03 3.35
N PRO A 457 10.00 -19.02 3.09
CA PRO A 457 10.13 -19.68 1.79
C PRO A 457 8.82 -20.34 1.37
N ASP A 458 8.49 -20.29 0.07
CA ASP A 458 7.32 -20.98 -0.48
C ASP A 458 7.72 -22.18 -1.34
N HIS A 459 6.71 -22.87 -1.90
CA HIS A 459 6.94 -24.00 -2.80
C HIS A 459 7.86 -23.63 -3.98
N CYS A 460 7.80 -22.40 -4.50
CA CYS A 460 8.68 -21.96 -5.60
C CYS A 460 10.13 -21.83 -5.14
N THR A 461 10.37 -21.28 -3.94
CA THR A 461 11.71 -21.19 -3.34
C THR A 461 12.32 -22.57 -3.15
N HIS A 462 11.56 -23.50 -2.56
CA HIS A 462 12.00 -24.88 -2.39
C HIS A 462 12.27 -25.57 -3.73
N ASN A 463 11.37 -25.42 -4.70
CA ASN A 463 11.55 -26.00 -6.04
C ASN A 463 12.80 -25.44 -6.75
N ALA A 464 13.07 -24.13 -6.65
CA ALA A 464 14.28 -23.53 -7.20
C ALA A 464 15.55 -24.08 -6.56
N LEU A 465 15.52 -24.27 -5.25
CA LEU A 465 16.63 -24.83 -4.49
C LEU A 465 16.86 -26.31 -4.84
N PHE A 466 15.80 -27.13 -4.83
CA PHE A 466 15.85 -28.57 -5.13
C PHE A 466 16.16 -28.91 -6.57
N LYS A 467 15.63 -28.15 -7.55
CA LYS A 467 15.98 -28.31 -8.96
C LYS A 467 17.48 -28.04 -9.20
N GLY A 468 18.05 -27.20 -8.34
CA GLY A 468 19.46 -26.92 -8.32
C GLY A 468 20.28 -28.16 -7.95
N PHE A 469 20.02 -28.76 -6.80
CA PHE A 469 20.84 -29.87 -6.32
C PHE A 469 20.81 -31.06 -7.29
N GLY A 470 21.95 -31.34 -7.92
CA GLY A 470 22.19 -32.64 -8.54
C GLY A 470 22.08 -33.75 -7.51
N GLU A 471 21.87 -34.99 -7.97
CA GLU A 471 21.64 -36.19 -7.14
C GLU A 471 22.70 -36.37 -6.03
N ASP A 472 23.93 -35.88 -6.23
CA ASP A 472 25.07 -36.05 -5.32
C ASP A 472 25.09 -35.11 -4.08
N HIS A 473 24.29 -34.04 -4.05
CA HIS A 473 24.29 -33.06 -2.93
C HIS A 473 22.93 -32.88 -2.26
N MET A 474 21.95 -33.69 -2.66
CA MET A 474 20.59 -33.61 -2.15
C MET A 474 20.52 -34.00 -0.67
N HIS A 475 21.32 -34.99 -0.24
CA HIS A 475 21.26 -35.51 1.13
C HIS A 475 21.87 -34.55 2.17
N ASP A 476 23.07 -34.03 1.90
CA ASP A 476 23.75 -33.05 2.76
C ASP A 476 22.93 -31.77 2.93
N THR A 477 22.23 -31.36 1.86
CA THR A 477 21.41 -30.15 1.91
C THR A 477 20.08 -30.37 2.61
N ILE A 478 19.45 -31.53 2.46
CA ILE A 478 18.27 -31.88 3.27
C ILE A 478 18.66 -31.87 4.76
N GLN A 479 19.79 -32.49 5.11
CA GLN A 479 20.27 -32.50 6.49
C GLN A 479 20.62 -31.09 7.00
N TYR A 480 21.23 -30.24 6.18
CA TYR A 480 21.52 -28.86 6.54
C TYR A 480 20.25 -28.00 6.69
N LEU A 481 19.27 -28.16 5.78
CA LEU A 481 17.98 -27.47 5.86
C LEU A 481 17.16 -27.96 7.04
N GLU A 482 17.17 -29.25 7.35
CA GLU A 482 16.55 -29.82 8.55
C GLU A 482 17.15 -29.20 9.81
N ASN A 483 18.48 -29.06 9.89
CA ASN A 483 19.13 -28.40 11.02
C ASN A 483 18.78 -26.90 11.13
N VAL A 484 18.61 -26.19 10.00
CA VAL A 484 18.26 -24.77 9.98
C VAL A 484 16.77 -24.54 10.30
N VAL A 485 15.87 -25.40 9.81
CA VAL A 485 14.42 -25.26 9.98
C VAL A 485 13.94 -25.80 11.32
N LEU A 486 14.55 -26.89 11.82
CA LEU A 486 14.16 -27.50 13.10
C LEU A 486 14.84 -26.86 14.31
N GLY A 487 15.85 -26.01 14.10
CA GLY A 487 16.57 -25.33 15.17
C GLY A 487 17.30 -26.32 16.08
N ALA A 488 18.59 -26.55 15.81
CA ALA A 488 19.48 -27.11 16.82
C ALA A 488 19.74 -26.12 17.96
#